data_AF-A0A352SR49-F1
#
_entry.id   AF-A0A352SR49-F1
#
_cell.length_a   1.000
_cell.length_b   1.000
_cell.length_c   1.000
_cell.angle_alpha   90.00
_cell.angle_beta   90.00
_cell.angle_gamma   90.00
#
_symmetry.space_group_name_H-M   'P 1'
#
loop_
_entity.id
_entity.type
_entity.pdbx_description
1 polymer ?
#
loop_
_entity_poly.entity_id
_entity_poly.type
_entity_poly.pdbx_seq_one_letter_code
_entity_poly.pdbx_strand_id
1 'polypeptide(L)'
;MASQGMHSPVEQFEIKSIIELSAGGYDISFTNSSLFMLLAMVVGGVFLASAMSKREMVPGRMQGAAEMMYEFVADMVRSNVGNDGRAYFPFVFTLFVFLLFGNMLGLIPYSYTFTSQIIVTFAMAAFVFVGV
;
A
#
# COMPACT_ATOMS: atom_id res chain seq x y z
N MET A 1 -8.40 38.12 20.09
CA MET A 1 -7.77 37.60 21.33
C MET A 1 -8.61 36.40 21.75
N ALA A 2 -8.23 35.12 21.64
CA ALA A 2 -6.98 34.44 21.31
C ALA A 2 -7.31 33.17 20.49
N SER A 3 -6.70 32.97 19.31
CA SER A 3 -6.73 31.69 18.60
C SER A 3 -5.35 31.05 18.68
N GLN A 4 -4.96 30.65 19.88
CA GLN A 4 -3.75 29.84 20.10
C GLN A 4 -4.08 28.38 19.80
N GLY A 5 -3.38 27.81 18.82
CA GLY A 5 -3.14 26.39 18.55
C GLY A 5 -4.18 25.38 19.04
N MET A 6 -5.17 25.08 18.21
CA MET A 6 -5.95 23.84 18.32
C MET A 6 -5.59 22.97 17.11
N HIS A 7 -4.60 22.09 17.28
CA HIS A 7 -4.39 21.01 16.31
C HIS A 7 -5.65 20.17 16.27
N SER A 8 -6.42 20.27 15.18
CA SER A 8 -7.59 19.41 14.98
C SER A 8 -7.09 17.98 14.79
N PRO A 9 -7.62 16.98 15.51
CA PRO A 9 -7.25 15.57 15.31
C PRO A 9 -7.48 15.07 13.87
N VAL A 10 -8.28 15.80 13.08
CA VAL A 10 -8.60 15.47 11.69
C VAL A 10 -7.59 16.07 10.70
N GLU A 11 -6.81 17.07 11.10
CA GLU A 11 -5.84 17.76 10.25
C GLU A 11 -4.79 16.80 9.64
N GLN A 12 -4.45 15.74 10.38
CA GLN A 12 -3.52 14.70 9.91
C GLN A 12 -4.02 13.95 8.66
N PHE A 13 -5.33 13.99 8.36
CA PHE A 13 -5.92 13.35 7.20
C PHE A 13 -6.13 14.29 6.01
N GLU A 14 -5.80 15.57 6.15
CA GLU A 14 -5.90 16.53 5.06
C GLU A 14 -4.93 16.21 3.93
N ILE A 15 -5.45 16.24 2.70
CA ILE A 15 -4.65 16.08 1.50
C ILE A 15 -4.00 17.42 1.19
N LYS A 16 -2.67 17.46 1.21
CA LYS A 16 -1.88 18.66 0.93
C LYS A 16 -1.14 18.44 -0.39
N SER A 17 -1.30 19.38 -1.32
CA SER A 17 -0.54 19.41 -2.56
C SER A 17 0.91 19.79 -2.27
N ILE A 18 1.85 18.98 -2.76
CA ILE A 18 3.29 19.20 -2.62
C ILE A 18 3.82 19.86 -3.89
N ILE A 19 3.39 19.36 -5.05
CA ILE A 19 3.75 19.90 -6.36
C ILE A 19 2.46 20.12 -7.12
N GLU A 20 2.15 21.38 -7.40
CA GLU A 20 0.98 21.74 -8.20
C GLU A 20 1.28 21.45 -9.67
N LEU A 21 0.51 20.53 -10.25
CA LEU A 21 0.63 20.13 -11.64
C LEU A 21 -0.75 20.21 -12.27
N SER A 22 -0.87 20.98 -13.35
CA SER A 22 -2.09 21.03 -14.14
C SER A 22 -1.80 20.55 -15.56
N ALA A 23 -2.64 19.67 -16.07
CA ALA A 23 -2.57 19.24 -17.46
C ALA A 23 -3.98 19.24 -18.06
N GLY A 24 -4.15 19.97 -19.17
CA GLY A 24 -5.42 20.00 -19.91
C GLY A 24 -6.63 20.51 -19.13
N GLY A 25 -6.43 21.36 -18.10
CA GLY A 25 -7.50 21.88 -17.23
C GLY A 25 -7.87 20.98 -16.05
N TYR A 26 -7.22 19.84 -15.88
CA TYR A 26 -7.37 18.96 -14.72
C TYR A 26 -6.23 19.20 -13.72
N ASP A 27 -6.59 19.13 -12.43
CA ASP A 27 -5.62 19.14 -11.33
C ASP A 27 -5.03 17.73 -11.16
N ILE A 28 -3.72 17.61 -11.43
CA ILE A 28 -2.92 16.38 -11.29
C ILE A 28 -1.80 16.61 -10.29
N SER A 29 -2.05 17.49 -9.30
CA SER A 29 -1.07 17.83 -8.29
C SER A 29 -0.58 16.59 -7.56
N PHE A 30 0.74 16.54 -7.34
CA PHE A 30 1.35 15.50 -6.53
C PHE A 30 1.13 15.83 -5.06
N THR A 31 0.37 14.98 -4.37
CA THR A 31 -0.05 15.21 -2.98
C THR A 31 0.74 14.36 -1.99
N ASN A 32 0.58 14.65 -0.69
CA ASN A 32 1.03 13.74 0.38
C ASN A 32 0.46 12.31 0.20
N SER A 33 -0.80 12.16 -0.19
CA SER A 33 -1.39 10.85 -0.49
C SER A 33 -0.60 10.12 -1.59
N SER A 34 -0.35 10.80 -2.71
CA SER A 34 0.44 10.25 -3.84
C SER A 34 1.87 9.87 -3.41
N LEU A 35 2.51 10.70 -2.58
CA LEU A 35 3.84 10.43 -2.04
C LEU A 35 3.85 9.15 -1.19
N PHE A 36 2.93 9.00 -0.24
CA PHE A 36 2.90 7.84 0.64
C PHE A 36 2.48 6.56 -0.08
N MET A 37 1.63 6.65 -1.12
CA MET A 37 1.35 5.52 -2.02
C MET A 37 2.60 5.08 -2.77
N LEU A 38 3.38 6.03 -3.31
CA LEU A 38 4.64 5.74 -3.98
C LEU A 38 5.66 5.14 -3.00
N LEU A 39 5.76 5.66 -1.78
CA LEU A 39 6.62 5.10 -0.74
C LEU A 39 6.21 3.67 -0.37
N ALA A 40 4.92 3.37 -0.23
CA ALA A 40 4.45 2.01 0.05
C ALA A 40 4.86 1.03 -1.06
N MET A 41 4.71 1.43 -2.33
CA MET A 41 5.14 0.66 -3.49
C MET A 41 6.67 0.44 -3.49
N VAL A 42 7.45 1.51 -3.29
CA VAL A 42 8.92 1.44 -3.32
C VAL A 42 9.44 0.61 -2.16
N VAL A 43 8.96 0.83 -0.94
CA VAL A 43 9.41 0.08 0.25
C VAL A 43 9.05 -1.39 0.12
N GLY A 44 7.82 -1.72 -0.29
CA GLY A 44 7.43 -3.12 -0.51
C GLY A 44 8.21 -3.78 -1.64
N GLY A 45 8.42 -3.07 -2.75
CA GLY A 45 9.21 -3.55 -3.89
C GLY A 45 10.67 -3.78 -3.54
N VAL A 46 11.31 -2.83 -2.85
CA VAL A 46 12.70 -2.93 -2.39
C VAL A 46 12.84 -4.06 -1.37
N PHE A 47 11.88 -4.20 -0.44
CA PHE A 47 11.86 -5.30 0.52
C PHE A 47 11.85 -6.65 -0.20
N LEU A 48 10.90 -6.87 -1.13
CA LEU A 48 10.79 -8.12 -1.88
C LEU A 48 12.03 -8.38 -2.75
N ALA A 49 12.53 -7.35 -3.45
CA ALA A 49 13.71 -7.47 -4.29
C ALA A 49 14.97 -7.84 -3.47
N SER A 50 15.11 -7.25 -2.28
CA SER A 50 16.22 -7.53 -1.37
C SER A 50 16.10 -8.90 -0.72
N ALA A 51 14.90 -9.27 -0.28
CA ALA A 51 14.61 -10.56 0.35
C ALA A 51 14.85 -11.74 -0.61
N MET A 52 14.53 -11.57 -1.90
CA MET A 52 14.63 -12.62 -2.92
C MET A 52 15.94 -12.61 -3.72
N SER A 53 16.91 -11.75 -3.37
CA SER A 53 18.14 -11.56 -4.14
C SER A 53 19.12 -12.74 -4.03
N LYS A 54 19.28 -13.32 -2.84
CA LYS A 54 20.31 -14.35 -2.59
C LYS A 54 19.84 -15.80 -2.78
N ARG A 55 18.51 -16.03 -2.77
CA ARG A 55 17.85 -17.34 -2.96
C ARG A 55 18.61 -18.50 -2.29
N GLU A 56 18.92 -18.34 -1.01
CA GLU A 56 19.69 -19.32 -0.24
C GLU A 56 18.78 -20.48 0.17
N MET A 57 19.31 -21.71 0.20
CA MET A 57 18.55 -22.91 0.61
C MET A 57 18.13 -22.87 2.08
N VAL A 58 18.92 -22.22 2.94
CA VAL A 58 18.55 -21.94 4.33
C VAL A 58 18.19 -20.45 4.36
N PRO A 59 16.90 -20.09 4.55
CA PRO A 59 16.48 -18.70 4.42
C PRO A 59 17.04 -17.85 5.55
N GLY A 60 17.65 -16.73 5.17
CA GLY A 60 17.94 -15.64 6.11
C GLY A 60 16.67 -14.94 6.59
N ARG A 61 16.78 -14.04 7.57
CA ARG A 61 15.62 -13.37 8.20
C ARG A 61 14.71 -12.63 7.20
N MET A 62 15.28 -11.95 6.22
CA MET A 62 14.51 -11.20 5.20
C MET A 62 13.83 -12.13 4.20
N GLN A 63 14.54 -13.16 3.73
CA GLN A 63 13.98 -14.17 2.83
C GLN A 63 12.83 -14.92 3.53
N GLY A 64 13.02 -15.35 4.78
CA GLY A 64 11.98 -16.02 5.56
C GLY A 64 10.74 -15.14 5.78
N ALA A 65 10.90 -13.83 6.00
CA ALA A 65 9.78 -12.91 6.09
C ALA A 65 8.98 -12.83 4.77
N ALA A 66 9.67 -12.76 3.63
CA ALA A 66 9.03 -12.75 2.31
C ALA A 66 8.36 -14.09 1.97
N GLU A 67 8.98 -15.21 2.34
CA GLU A 67 8.41 -16.56 2.18
C GLU A 67 7.15 -16.74 3.02
N MET A 68 7.16 -16.31 4.29
CA MET A 68 5.96 -16.32 5.14
C MET A 68 4.82 -15.48 4.54
N MET A 69 5.12 -14.30 3.99
CA MET A 69 4.11 -13.48 3.32
C MET A 69 3.56 -14.18 2.07
N TYR A 70 4.43 -14.81 1.28
CA TYR A 70 4.03 -15.55 0.09
C TYR A 70 3.12 -16.73 0.44
N GLU A 71 3.54 -17.57 1.38
CA GLU A 71 2.77 -18.74 1.84
C GLU A 71 1.41 -18.32 2.40
N PHE A 72 1.38 -17.28 3.23
CA PHE A 72 0.13 -16.75 3.79
C PHE A 72 -0.89 -16.38 2.71
N VAL A 73 -0.47 -15.64 1.68
CA VAL A 73 -1.36 -15.26 0.58
C VAL A 73 -1.70 -16.45 -0.31
N ALA A 74 -0.74 -17.34 -0.57
CA ALA A 74 -0.94 -18.50 -1.42
C ALA A 74 -1.96 -19.46 -0.82
N ASP A 75 -1.86 -19.74 0.47
CA ASP A 75 -2.78 -20.58 1.20
C ASP A 75 -4.17 -19.94 1.34
N MET A 76 -4.23 -18.62 1.54
CA MET A 76 -5.50 -17.88 1.52
C MET A 76 -6.21 -18.01 0.17
N VAL A 77 -5.50 -17.77 -0.94
CA VAL A 77 -6.08 -17.89 -2.28
C VAL A 77 -6.51 -19.32 -2.57
N ARG A 78 -5.65 -20.30 -2.26
CA ARG A 78 -5.93 -21.72 -2.50
C ARG A 78 -7.10 -22.24 -1.67
N SER A 79 -7.24 -21.82 -0.41
CA SER A 79 -8.34 -22.25 0.45
C SER A 79 -9.69 -21.65 0.07
N ASN A 80 -9.71 -20.44 -0.51
CA ASN A 80 -10.95 -19.78 -0.92
C ASN A 80 -11.38 -20.10 -2.37
N VAL A 81 -10.43 -20.17 -3.30
CA VAL A 81 -10.71 -20.31 -4.74
C VAL A 81 -10.37 -21.71 -5.26
N GLY A 82 -9.53 -22.47 -4.56
CA GLY A 82 -9.03 -23.76 -5.03
C GLY A 82 -7.83 -23.63 -5.98
N ASN A 83 -7.53 -24.70 -6.71
CA ASN A 83 -6.32 -24.78 -7.55
C ASN A 83 -6.32 -23.80 -8.76
N ASP A 84 -7.51 -23.35 -9.17
CA ASP A 84 -7.69 -22.36 -10.25
C ASP A 84 -7.39 -20.92 -9.79
N GLY A 85 -7.27 -20.70 -8.47
CA GLY A 85 -6.91 -19.41 -7.88
C GLY A 85 -5.50 -18.90 -8.23
N ARG A 86 -4.64 -19.75 -8.80
CA ARG A 86 -3.26 -19.40 -9.15
C ARG A 86 -3.15 -18.24 -10.13
N ALA A 87 -4.12 -18.06 -11.03
CA ALA A 87 -4.13 -16.93 -11.97
C ALA A 87 -4.31 -15.58 -11.26
N TYR A 88 -5.05 -15.56 -10.14
CA TYR A 88 -5.34 -14.36 -9.35
C TYR A 88 -4.26 -14.06 -8.32
N PHE A 89 -3.43 -15.04 -7.97
CA PHE A 89 -2.39 -14.91 -6.95
C PHE A 89 -1.49 -13.68 -7.13
N PRO A 90 -0.92 -13.38 -8.32
CA PRO A 90 -0.04 -12.21 -8.47
C PRO A 90 -0.75 -10.89 -8.12
N PHE A 91 -2.03 -10.77 -8.48
CA PHE A 91 -2.83 -9.58 -8.21
C PHE A 91 -3.13 -9.46 -6.71
N VAL A 92 -3.63 -10.53 -6.08
CA VAL A 92 -3.93 -10.56 -4.65
C VAL A 92 -2.68 -10.31 -3.81
N PHE A 93 -1.55 -10.91 -4.19
CA PHE A 93 -0.26 -10.70 -3.51
C PHE A 93 0.21 -9.25 -3.62
N THR A 94 0.10 -8.64 -4.79
CA THR A 94 0.48 -7.23 -4.99
C THR A 94 -0.40 -6.30 -4.16
N LEU A 95 -1.72 -6.53 -4.14
CA LEU A 95 -2.65 -5.77 -3.32
C LEU A 95 -2.33 -5.92 -1.83
N PHE A 96 -2.05 -7.15 -1.38
CA PHE A 96 -1.66 -7.44 0.00
C PHE A 96 -0.40 -6.69 0.40
N VAL A 97 0.67 -6.77 -0.40
CA VAL A 97 1.95 -6.07 -0.13
C VAL A 97 1.73 -4.56 -0.11
N PHE A 98 1.02 -4.01 -1.08
CA PHE A 98 0.74 -2.57 -1.16
C PHE A 98 -0.02 -2.07 0.08
N LEU A 99 -1.07 -2.77 0.49
CA LEU A 99 -1.85 -2.42 1.69
C LEU A 99 -1.06 -2.65 2.98
N LEU A 100 -0.27 -3.73 3.07
CA LEU A 100 0.56 -4.01 4.24
C LEU A 100 1.55 -2.88 4.49
N PHE A 101 2.35 -2.51 3.48
CA PHE A 101 3.32 -1.44 3.61
C PHE A 101 2.66 -0.06 3.74
N GLY A 102 1.53 0.18 3.06
CA GLY A 102 0.75 1.40 3.24
C GLY A 102 0.28 1.58 4.68
N ASN A 103 -0.26 0.53 5.29
CA ASN A 103 -0.71 0.57 6.68
C ASN A 103 0.47 0.65 7.67
N MET A 104 1.57 -0.06 7.41
CA MET A 104 2.78 0.03 8.25
C MET A 104 3.41 1.42 8.22
N LEU A 105 3.50 2.05 7.04
CA LEU A 105 3.96 3.43 6.91
C LEU A 105 3.05 4.39 7.67
N GLY A 106 1.73 4.15 7.63
CA GLY A 106 0.74 4.92 8.38
C GLY A 106 0.88 4.86 9.91
N LEU A 107 1.61 3.88 10.46
CA LEU A 107 1.90 3.80 11.90
C LEU A 107 3.05 4.71 12.32
N ILE A 108 3.85 5.21 11.38
CA ILE A 108 4.98 6.08 11.69
C ILE A 108 4.45 7.46 12.10
N PRO A 109 4.88 8.02 13.25
CA PRO A 109 4.50 9.37 13.63
C PRO A 109 4.83 10.38 12.52
N TYR A 110 3.94 11.33 12.27
CA TYR A 110 4.04 12.31 11.18
C TYR A 110 3.93 11.75 9.75
N SER A 111 3.49 10.49 9.60
CA SER A 111 3.13 9.91 8.30
C SER A 111 1.73 10.30 7.84
N TYR A 112 1.46 10.09 6.55
CA TYR A 112 0.11 10.20 6.00
C TYR A 112 -0.46 8.80 5.69
N THR A 113 -1.63 8.50 6.25
CA THR A 113 -2.30 7.21 6.04
C THR A 113 -3.29 7.31 4.88
N PHE A 114 -2.86 7.04 3.64
CA PHE A 114 -3.75 7.08 2.48
C PHE A 114 -4.88 6.04 2.54
N THR A 115 -4.72 4.97 3.32
CA THR A 115 -5.75 3.92 3.50
C THR A 115 -6.93 4.37 4.36
N SER A 116 -6.84 5.51 5.05
CA SER A 116 -7.99 6.09 5.78
C SER A 116 -8.96 6.84 4.85
N GLN A 117 -8.55 7.14 3.62
CA GLN A 117 -9.39 7.81 2.63
C GLN A 117 -10.35 6.79 1.99
N ILE A 118 -11.65 6.96 2.26
CA ILE A 118 -12.69 6.04 1.75
C ILE A 118 -12.68 5.97 0.21
N ILE A 119 -12.35 7.06 -0.47
CA ILE A 119 -12.29 7.09 -1.93
C ILE A 119 -11.21 6.14 -2.47
N VAL A 120 -10.09 6.01 -1.77
CA VAL A 120 -8.96 5.15 -2.16
C VAL A 120 -9.30 3.68 -1.97
N THR A 121 -9.87 3.32 -0.81
CA THR A 121 -10.28 1.94 -0.53
C THR A 121 -11.47 1.52 -1.38
N PHE A 122 -12.44 2.42 -1.59
CA PHE A 122 -13.56 2.19 -2.49
C PHE A 122 -13.12 2.00 -3.95
N ALA A 123 -12.21 2.82 -4.46
CA ALA A 123 -11.70 2.68 -5.82
C ALA A 123 -11.00 1.33 -6.04
N MET A 124 -10.17 0.89 -5.07
CA MET A 124 -9.57 -0.45 -5.11
C MET A 124 -10.64 -1.55 -5.06
N ALA A 125 -11.61 -1.45 -4.16
CA ALA A 125 -12.69 -2.44 -4.04
C ALA A 125 -13.54 -2.52 -5.31
N ALA A 126 -13.91 -1.39 -5.91
CA ALA A 126 -14.66 -1.32 -7.15
C ALA A 126 -13.86 -1.92 -8.32
N PHE A 127 -12.55 -1.64 -8.41
CA PHE A 127 -11.69 -2.24 -9.42
C PHE A 127 -11.65 -3.76 -9.31
N VAL A 128 -11.50 -4.29 -8.08
CA VAL A 128 -11.55 -5.74 -7.85
C VAL A 128 -12.92 -6.30 -8.23
N PHE A 129 -14.00 -5.69 -7.76
CA PHE A 129 -15.37 -6.18 -7.97
C PHE A 129 -15.78 -6.24 -9.45
N VAL A 130 -15.27 -5.31 -10.28
CA VAL A 130 -15.60 -5.25 -11.71
C VAL A 130 -14.59 -6.03 -12.57
N GLY A 131 -13.32 -5.99 -12.20
CA GLY A 131 -12.22 -6.50 -13.04
C GLY A 131 -11.77 -7.93 -12.75
N VAL A 132 -12.11 -8.48 -11.58
CA VAL A 132 -11.71 -9.82 -11.11
C VAL A 132 -12.95 -10.67 -10.86
#